data_AF-A0A0G4IRJ3-F1
#
_entry.id   AF-A0A0G4IRJ3-F1
#
_cell.length_a   1.000
_cell.length_b   1.000
_cell.length_c   1.000
_cell.angle_alpha   90.00
_cell.angle_beta   90.00
_cell.angle_gamma   90.00
#
_symmetry.space_group_name_H-M   'P 1'
#
loop_
_entity.id
_entity.type
_entity.pdbx_description
1 polymer ?
#
loop_
_entity_poly.entity_id
_entity_poly.type
_entity_poly.pdbx_seq_one_letter_code
_entity_poly.pdbx_strand_id
1 'polypeptide(L)'
;MSSSPVIGVFLALTGVVASTSADANWSGTNSYFIYSIPNPDRGTMLDAIAGAGYKVIRVFITSTGARSKGTNSTGVHDLEPGTVGVYYDSILTQIDQLMVDCIQRRLKLIIAMHDRYMLGWSGSDAYVYKYHLPTGSHNNATAFYFDSRAQSDFDRRLLHILNHQNALLGNRSWSALSEAVFAFEPENESQGYLSVPNPSWLCDRAAVIRQALGPGNPILVSTGGGVAFSDSNSKSYFQCPSIDIVAVHDYTRQTASGLNQSLALARQYGKRIILEEFGATGTNKATSLGTQSSAAMSLGIPWIVWESLNPGAGAADYEFWTNEPGWQTLSTNAIKSLTLNSSFTWPELYSGHASTTPANRRVQPTTARQKRTTTKVHRMTTKVQKMTTKVHRMTTKVHRMTTKVQMMTTKVHRMTTKVHRMTTKVQKMTTKAQRMTSKVHRMTTKRMTTKVHRMTTKVQRMTTPEDNLRGKLMTTTVQNRNVNVEERQPTPSGILADSIFVDVSSPAQHFPSTKTAARDD
;
A
#
# COMPACT_ATOMS: atom_id res chain seq x y z
N MET A 1 -26.54 -80.16 4.35
CA MET A 1 -26.09 -78.86 3.83
C MET A 1 -26.66 -77.79 4.75
N SER A 2 -25.84 -77.31 5.69
CA SER A 2 -26.24 -76.40 6.78
C SER A 2 -25.51 -75.08 6.59
N SER A 3 -26.29 -74.00 6.50
CA SER A 3 -25.80 -72.63 6.35
C SER A 3 -25.64 -71.98 7.73
N SER A 4 -24.42 -71.61 8.11
CA SER A 4 -24.13 -70.80 9.30
C SER A 4 -23.68 -69.40 8.89
N PRO A 5 -24.14 -68.32 9.55
CA PRO A 5 -23.67 -66.96 9.29
C PRO A 5 -22.40 -66.68 10.08
N VAL A 6 -21.36 -66.18 9.42
CA VAL A 6 -20.14 -65.70 10.06
C VAL A 6 -20.38 -64.26 10.55
N ILE A 7 -20.48 -64.11 11.87
CA ILE A 7 -20.46 -62.81 12.56
C ILE A 7 -19.01 -62.31 12.54
N GLY A 8 -18.74 -61.30 11.70
CA GLY A 8 -17.47 -60.58 11.70
C GLY A 8 -17.41 -59.62 12.88
N VAL A 9 -16.58 -59.92 13.87
CA VAL A 9 -16.24 -59.02 14.97
C VAL A 9 -15.41 -57.85 14.41
N PHE A 10 -16.00 -56.65 14.35
CA PHE A 10 -15.26 -55.42 14.16
C PHE A 10 -14.51 -55.09 15.45
N LEU A 11 -13.21 -55.39 15.51
CA LEU A 11 -12.32 -54.75 16.48
C LEU A 11 -12.17 -53.28 16.09
N ALA A 12 -12.87 -52.40 16.78
CA ALA A 12 -12.55 -50.98 16.80
C ALA A 12 -11.19 -50.81 17.50
N LEU A 13 -10.10 -50.69 16.74
CA LEU A 13 -8.86 -50.12 17.26
C LEU A 13 -9.13 -48.64 17.57
N THR A 14 -9.51 -48.35 18.80
CA THR A 14 -9.36 -47.01 19.37
C THR A 14 -7.88 -46.74 19.54
N GLY A 15 -7.24 -46.27 18.46
CA GLY A 15 -5.91 -45.70 18.52
C GLY A 15 -5.96 -44.43 19.37
N VAL A 16 -5.69 -44.57 20.66
CA VAL A 16 -5.28 -43.45 21.50
C VAL A 16 -3.93 -43.00 20.93
N VAL A 17 -3.97 -41.95 20.10
CA VAL A 17 -2.76 -41.26 19.66
C VAL A 17 -2.13 -40.69 20.92
N ALA A 18 -1.06 -41.34 21.39
CA ALA A 18 -0.25 -40.83 22.47
C ALA A 18 0.23 -39.42 22.08
N SER A 19 -0.18 -38.43 22.86
CA SER A 19 0.20 -37.03 22.70
C SER A 19 1.72 -36.92 22.74
N THR A 20 2.33 -36.74 21.57
CA THR A 20 3.71 -36.30 21.42
C THR A 20 3.88 -35.00 22.20
N SER A 21 4.99 -34.85 22.93
CA SER A 21 5.31 -33.68 23.76
C SER A 21 4.84 -32.37 23.12
N ALA A 22 3.90 -31.67 23.77
CA ALA A 22 3.44 -30.38 23.29
C ALA A 22 4.63 -29.42 23.20
N ASP A 23 4.78 -28.74 22.07
CA ASP A 23 5.75 -27.66 21.96
C ASP A 23 5.43 -26.58 23.00
N ALA A 24 6.45 -25.81 23.38
CA ALA A 24 6.24 -24.64 24.20
C ALA A 24 5.28 -23.68 23.50
N ASN A 25 4.36 -23.08 24.26
CA ASN A 25 3.54 -22.00 23.76
C ASN A 25 4.44 -20.78 23.45
N TRP A 26 3.95 -19.88 22.61
CA TRP A 26 4.73 -18.75 22.13
C TRP A 26 3.85 -17.52 21.92
N SER A 27 4.49 -16.38 21.69
CA SER A 27 3.81 -15.14 21.38
C SER A 27 4.56 -14.29 20.37
N GLY A 28 3.89 -13.28 19.84
CA GLY A 28 4.43 -12.32 18.89
C GLY A 28 3.85 -10.93 19.08
N THR A 29 4.16 -10.05 18.13
CA THR A 29 3.55 -8.73 18.04
C THR A 29 3.32 -8.33 16.60
N ASN A 30 2.25 -7.59 16.34
CA ASN A 30 2.10 -6.83 15.11
C ASN A 30 3.03 -5.62 15.15
N SER A 31 3.59 -5.27 14.01
CA SER A 31 4.29 -4.01 13.77
C SER A 31 4.25 -3.77 12.27
N TYR A 32 3.08 -3.37 11.77
CA TYR A 32 2.67 -3.75 10.41
C TYR A 32 3.58 -3.19 9.31
N PHE A 33 4.28 -2.09 9.60
CA PHE A 33 5.18 -1.38 8.67
C PHE A 33 6.63 -1.28 9.16
N ILE A 34 7.06 -2.11 10.12
CA ILE A 34 8.39 -2.02 10.74
C ILE A 34 9.55 -2.07 9.73
N TYR A 35 9.36 -2.71 8.58
CA TYR A 35 10.34 -2.73 7.48
C TYR A 35 10.69 -1.33 6.95
N SER A 36 9.77 -0.36 7.05
CA SER A 36 9.95 1.02 6.61
C SER A 36 10.65 1.91 7.64
N ILE A 37 10.88 1.42 8.85
CA ILE A 37 11.67 2.12 9.86
C ILE A 37 13.16 1.88 9.56
N PRO A 38 13.98 2.93 9.42
CA PRO A 38 15.39 2.79 9.11
C PRO A 38 16.19 2.31 10.33
N ASN A 39 17.39 1.79 10.09
CA ASN A 39 18.37 1.60 11.15
C ASN A 39 18.94 2.95 11.64
N PRO A 40 19.28 3.09 12.92
CA PRO A 40 19.33 2.05 13.95
C PRO A 40 18.00 1.78 14.69
N ASP A 41 16.95 2.54 14.40
CA ASP A 41 15.69 2.50 15.15
C ASP A 41 15.01 1.14 15.01
N ARG A 42 14.93 0.59 13.80
CA ARG A 42 14.40 -0.76 13.55
C ARG A 42 15.19 -1.83 14.29
N GLY A 43 16.52 -1.81 14.22
CA GLY A 43 17.37 -2.75 14.97
C GLY A 43 17.11 -2.70 16.47
N THR A 44 16.96 -1.49 17.04
CA THR A 44 16.61 -1.28 18.46
C THR A 44 15.24 -1.89 18.77
N MET A 45 14.27 -1.72 17.87
CA MET A 45 12.94 -2.29 18.06
C MET A 45 12.97 -3.82 18.07
N LEU A 46 13.63 -4.41 17.08
CA LEU A 46 13.76 -5.86 16.96
C LEU A 46 14.53 -6.48 18.13
N ASP A 47 15.56 -5.81 18.65
CA ASP A 47 16.30 -6.25 19.85
C ASP A 47 15.40 -6.30 21.08
N ALA A 48 14.55 -5.28 21.28
CA ALA A 48 13.60 -5.26 22.39
C ALA A 48 12.51 -6.34 22.24
N ILE A 49 11.95 -6.51 21.03
CA ILE A 49 10.95 -7.54 20.72
C ILE A 49 11.51 -8.94 21.01
N ALA A 50 12.70 -9.26 20.49
CA ALA A 50 13.35 -10.54 20.76
C ALA A 50 13.69 -10.72 22.24
N GLY A 51 14.17 -9.65 22.90
CA GLY A 51 14.49 -9.64 24.33
C GLY A 51 13.27 -9.86 25.24
N ALA A 52 12.08 -9.46 24.81
CA ALA A 52 10.82 -9.70 25.51
C ALA A 52 10.33 -11.16 25.39
N GLY A 53 11.00 -11.99 24.59
CA GLY A 53 10.66 -13.40 24.41
C GLY A 53 9.71 -13.69 23.25
N TYR A 54 9.28 -12.66 22.51
CA TYR A 54 8.49 -12.84 21.29
C TYR A 54 9.25 -13.66 20.24
N LYS A 55 8.49 -14.37 19.40
CA LYS A 55 9.01 -15.27 18.36
C LYS A 55 8.59 -14.88 16.95
N VAL A 56 7.48 -14.17 16.83
CA VAL A 56 6.89 -13.80 15.54
C VAL A 56 6.60 -12.30 15.51
N ILE A 57 6.85 -11.68 14.36
CA ILE A 57 6.36 -10.34 14.02
C ILE A 57 5.43 -10.46 12.83
N ARG A 58 4.23 -9.87 12.92
CA ARG A 58 3.30 -9.79 11.80
C ARG A 58 3.42 -8.43 11.09
N VAL A 59 3.54 -8.46 9.76
CA VAL A 59 3.74 -7.30 8.88
C VAL A 59 2.85 -7.36 7.65
N PHE A 60 2.53 -6.21 7.05
CA PHE A 60 1.64 -6.11 5.88
C PHE A 60 2.40 -5.61 4.66
N ILE A 61 2.03 -6.09 3.48
CA ILE A 61 2.42 -5.45 2.21
C ILE A 61 1.34 -4.41 1.89
N THR A 62 1.54 -3.22 2.44
CA THR A 62 0.64 -2.07 2.30
C THR A 62 1.43 -0.76 2.23
N SER A 63 0.86 0.24 1.56
CA SER A 63 1.46 1.58 1.52
C SER A 63 1.59 2.16 2.93
N THR A 64 2.72 2.80 3.20
CA THR A 64 2.98 3.43 4.51
C THR A 64 3.50 4.85 4.31
N GLY A 65 2.95 5.80 5.05
CA GLY A 65 3.44 7.18 5.07
C GLY A 65 4.80 7.34 5.75
N ALA A 66 5.51 8.42 5.40
CA ALA A 66 6.67 8.83 6.19
C ALA A 66 6.21 9.33 7.56
N ARG A 67 6.96 8.97 8.61
CA ARG A 67 6.65 9.28 10.01
C ARG A 67 5.28 8.76 10.49
N SER A 68 4.82 7.66 9.90
CA SER A 68 3.59 6.98 10.32
C SER A 68 3.63 6.72 11.81
N LYS A 69 2.52 7.06 12.49
CA LYS A 69 2.34 6.88 13.94
C LYS A 69 3.45 7.49 14.80
N GLY A 70 4.05 8.59 14.34
CA GLY A 70 5.11 9.28 15.08
C GLY A 70 6.48 8.58 15.06
N THR A 71 6.60 7.48 14.31
CA THR A 71 7.88 6.78 14.12
C THR A 71 8.80 7.55 13.18
N ASN A 72 9.99 7.01 12.92
CA ASN A 72 10.92 7.53 11.92
C ASN A 72 10.80 6.81 10.56
N SER A 73 9.63 6.20 10.25
CA SER A 73 9.41 5.51 8.97
C SER A 73 9.70 6.43 7.77
N THR A 74 10.37 5.90 6.75
CA THR A 74 10.71 6.67 5.54
C THR A 74 9.57 6.78 4.54
N GLY A 75 8.50 6.02 4.75
CA GLY A 75 7.41 5.84 3.82
C GLY A 75 7.77 4.88 2.68
N VAL A 76 6.75 4.22 2.13
CA VAL A 76 6.87 3.24 1.05
C VAL A 76 5.53 3.15 0.31
N HIS A 77 5.61 2.98 -1.00
CA HIS A 77 4.42 2.77 -1.83
C HIS A 77 3.85 1.36 -1.62
N ASP A 78 2.57 1.17 -1.97
CA ASP A 78 2.05 -0.18 -2.16
C ASP A 78 2.86 -0.89 -3.26
N LEU A 79 2.80 -2.23 -3.28
CA LEU A 79 3.36 -3.04 -4.34
C LEU A 79 2.79 -2.69 -5.72
N GLU A 80 1.51 -2.31 -5.79
CA GLU A 80 0.80 -1.89 -7.02
C GLU A 80 0.17 -0.51 -6.78
N PRO A 81 0.98 0.57 -6.76
CA PRO A 81 0.53 1.89 -6.32
C PRO A 81 -0.39 2.61 -7.31
N GLY A 82 -0.54 2.10 -8.53
CA GLY A 82 -1.36 2.78 -9.55
C GLY A 82 -1.93 1.90 -10.66
N THR A 83 -1.33 0.76 -10.99
CA THR A 83 -1.86 -0.13 -12.03
C THR A 83 -1.69 -1.59 -11.62
N VAL A 84 -2.79 -2.33 -11.65
CA VAL A 84 -2.81 -3.77 -11.33
C VAL A 84 -1.95 -4.52 -12.35
N GLY A 85 -1.02 -5.33 -11.85
CA GLY A 85 -0.01 -6.05 -12.62
C GLY A 85 1.27 -5.26 -12.92
N VAL A 86 1.40 -4.02 -12.41
CA VAL A 86 2.65 -3.24 -12.50
C VAL A 86 3.24 -3.12 -11.10
N TYR A 87 4.25 -3.94 -10.83
CA TYR A 87 4.83 -4.12 -9.50
C TYR A 87 5.99 -3.17 -9.21
N TYR A 88 5.99 -2.61 -7.99
CA TYR A 88 7.02 -1.72 -7.45
C TYR A 88 7.65 -2.34 -6.21
N ASP A 89 8.65 -3.20 -6.42
CA ASP A 89 9.22 -4.09 -5.40
C ASP A 89 10.03 -3.40 -4.29
N SER A 90 9.95 -2.08 -4.16
CA SER A 90 10.61 -1.32 -3.10
C SER A 90 10.17 -1.77 -1.70
N ILE A 91 8.90 -2.15 -1.54
CA ILE A 91 8.37 -2.71 -0.30
C ILE A 91 8.92 -4.12 -0.03
N LEU A 92 8.99 -4.97 -1.06
CA LEU A 92 9.54 -6.32 -0.95
C LEU A 92 11.04 -6.26 -0.60
N THR A 93 11.79 -5.33 -1.19
CA THR A 93 13.21 -5.12 -0.88
C THR A 93 13.44 -4.63 0.56
N GLN A 94 12.53 -3.84 1.12
CA GLN A 94 12.61 -3.46 2.54
C GLN A 94 12.32 -4.65 3.46
N ILE A 95 11.35 -5.48 3.09
CA ILE A 95 11.04 -6.72 3.82
C ILE A 95 12.18 -7.74 3.67
N ASP A 96 12.90 -7.77 2.55
CA ASP A 96 14.10 -8.62 2.39
C ASP A 96 15.14 -8.35 3.48
N GLN A 97 15.40 -7.06 3.76
CA GLN A 97 16.30 -6.68 4.84
C GLN A 97 15.70 -6.99 6.21
N LEU A 98 14.39 -6.81 6.40
CA LEU A 98 13.71 -7.20 7.64
C LEU A 98 13.86 -8.71 7.92
N MET A 99 13.73 -9.56 6.90
CA MET A 99 13.95 -11.01 7.04
C MET A 99 15.35 -11.31 7.58
N VAL A 100 16.38 -10.67 7.05
CA VAL A 100 17.76 -10.79 7.55
C VAL A 100 17.87 -10.34 9.01
N ASP A 101 17.29 -9.18 9.33
CA ASP A 101 17.33 -8.61 10.67
C ASP A 101 16.59 -9.51 11.70
N CYS A 102 15.50 -10.16 11.29
CA CYS A 102 14.72 -11.11 12.08
C CYS A 102 15.45 -12.44 12.30
N ILE A 103 16.06 -13.03 11.25
CA ILE A 103 16.85 -14.27 11.37
C ILE A 103 17.95 -14.11 12.41
N GLN A 104 18.67 -12.98 12.40
CA GLN A 104 19.74 -12.69 13.37
C GLN A 104 19.25 -12.72 14.83
N ARG A 105 17.96 -12.49 15.05
CA ARG A 105 17.30 -12.42 16.36
C ARG A 105 16.42 -13.62 16.66
N ARG A 106 16.40 -14.64 15.78
CA ARG A 106 15.53 -15.82 15.87
C ARG A 106 14.05 -15.42 15.95
N LEU A 107 13.69 -14.40 15.18
CA LEU A 107 12.32 -13.99 14.92
C LEU A 107 11.91 -14.48 13.54
N LYS A 108 10.63 -14.80 13.38
CA LYS A 108 10.03 -15.08 12.07
C LYS A 108 8.92 -14.09 11.74
N LEU A 109 8.56 -14.02 10.47
CA LEU A 109 7.52 -13.14 9.96
C LEU A 109 6.24 -13.89 9.63
N ILE A 110 5.09 -13.32 10.03
CA ILE A 110 3.83 -13.53 9.33
C ILE A 110 3.65 -12.35 8.38
N ILE A 111 3.32 -12.63 7.12
CA ILE A 111 3.23 -11.61 6.07
C ILE A 111 1.83 -11.64 5.48
N ALA A 112 1.02 -10.62 5.80
CA ALA A 112 -0.21 -10.36 5.06
C ALA A 112 0.14 -9.68 3.74
N MET A 113 -0.20 -10.34 2.62
CA MET A 113 0.23 -9.92 1.29
C MET A 113 -0.60 -8.77 0.69
N HIS A 114 -1.62 -8.36 1.41
CA HIS A 114 -2.50 -7.25 1.11
C HIS A 114 -3.23 -6.79 2.37
N ASP A 115 -3.87 -5.63 2.32
CA ASP A 115 -4.62 -5.05 3.42
C ASP A 115 -6.03 -4.65 2.98
N ARG A 116 -7.07 -5.23 3.59
CA ARG A 116 -8.50 -4.96 3.29
C ARG A 116 -8.81 -3.47 3.26
N TYR A 117 -8.13 -2.68 4.10
CA TYR A 117 -8.37 -1.25 4.24
C TYR A 117 -7.87 -0.42 3.07
N MET A 118 -7.03 -0.98 2.19
CA MET A 118 -6.55 -0.35 0.96
C MET A 118 -7.54 -0.46 -0.20
N LEU A 119 -8.59 -1.27 -0.06
CA LEU A 119 -9.68 -1.38 -1.03
C LEU A 119 -10.70 -0.23 -0.94
N GLY A 120 -10.26 0.99 -0.59
CA GLY A 120 -11.11 2.18 -0.56
C GLY A 120 -11.62 2.59 0.82
N TRP A 121 -11.22 1.92 1.90
CA TRP A 121 -11.66 2.29 3.25
C TRP A 121 -10.79 3.40 3.86
N SER A 122 -9.54 3.07 4.21
CA SER A 122 -8.56 3.99 4.78
C SER A 122 -7.57 4.50 3.74
N GLY A 123 -7.41 3.76 2.64
CA GLY A 123 -6.54 4.10 1.52
C GLY A 123 -7.10 3.59 0.20
N SER A 124 -6.37 3.83 -0.87
CA SER A 124 -6.72 3.34 -2.21
C SER A 124 -5.48 2.86 -2.93
N ASP A 125 -5.52 1.63 -3.40
CA ASP A 125 -4.51 1.03 -4.25
C ASP A 125 -5.00 0.88 -5.70
N ALA A 126 -4.23 0.17 -6.53
CA ALA A 126 -4.59 -0.05 -7.93
C ALA A 126 -5.94 -0.77 -8.14
N TYR A 127 -6.41 -1.59 -7.20
CA TYR A 127 -7.68 -2.32 -7.34
C TYR A 127 -8.87 -1.38 -7.22
N VAL A 128 -8.79 -0.37 -6.35
CA VAL A 128 -9.81 0.68 -6.24
C VAL A 128 -10.03 1.35 -7.60
N TYR A 129 -8.95 1.71 -8.28
CA TYR A 129 -9.01 2.41 -9.56
C TYR A 129 -9.48 1.50 -10.70
N LYS A 130 -8.97 0.27 -10.78
CA LYS A 130 -9.30 -0.67 -11.87
C LYS A 130 -10.74 -1.18 -11.79
N TYR A 131 -11.23 -1.44 -10.57
CA TYR A 131 -12.55 -2.04 -10.33
C TYR A 131 -13.59 -1.01 -9.87
N HIS A 132 -13.24 0.27 -9.86
CA HIS A 132 -14.11 1.39 -9.46
C HIS A 132 -14.76 1.14 -8.10
N LEU A 133 -13.97 0.67 -7.14
CA LEU A 133 -14.46 0.39 -5.79
C LEU A 133 -14.87 1.71 -5.10
N PRO A 134 -15.99 1.73 -4.36
CA PRO A 134 -16.39 2.91 -3.61
C PRO A 134 -15.33 3.25 -2.54
N THR A 135 -15.10 4.54 -2.32
CA THR A 135 -14.16 5.03 -1.29
C THR A 135 -14.88 5.73 -0.15
N GLY A 136 -14.39 5.58 1.08
CA GLY A 136 -14.91 6.25 2.28
C GLY A 136 -15.10 5.29 3.46
N SER A 137 -15.55 5.81 4.60
CA SER A 137 -15.95 4.95 5.71
C SER A 137 -17.13 4.07 5.29
N HIS A 138 -17.12 2.78 5.66
CA HIS A 138 -18.15 1.81 5.26
C HIS A 138 -18.16 1.48 3.77
N ASN A 139 -16.98 1.53 3.14
CA ASN A 139 -16.80 1.19 1.74
C ASN A 139 -17.20 -0.27 1.45
N ASN A 140 -17.98 -0.47 0.38
CA ASN A 140 -18.38 -1.79 -0.07
C ASN A 140 -17.39 -2.34 -1.12
N ALA A 141 -16.47 -3.20 -0.69
CA ALA A 141 -15.48 -3.83 -1.55
C ALA A 141 -15.96 -5.12 -2.24
N THR A 142 -17.27 -5.43 -2.23
CA THR A 142 -17.82 -6.70 -2.79
C THR A 142 -17.32 -7.01 -4.19
N ALA A 143 -17.20 -6.02 -5.08
CA ALA A 143 -16.75 -6.25 -6.45
C ALA A 143 -15.35 -6.89 -6.52
N PHE A 144 -14.43 -6.52 -5.63
CA PHE A 144 -13.09 -7.13 -5.56
C PHE A 144 -13.16 -8.63 -5.19
N TYR A 145 -14.07 -8.99 -4.29
CA TYR A 145 -14.20 -10.36 -3.78
C TYR A 145 -15.02 -11.29 -4.66
N PHE A 146 -15.87 -10.77 -5.54
CA PHE A 146 -16.76 -11.57 -6.39
C PHE A 146 -16.42 -11.52 -7.89
N ASP A 147 -15.74 -10.47 -8.38
CA ASP A 147 -15.32 -10.41 -9.78
C ASP A 147 -14.15 -11.38 -10.01
N SER A 148 -14.35 -12.36 -10.90
CA SER A 148 -13.33 -13.36 -11.24
C SER A 148 -12.06 -12.74 -11.83
N ARG A 149 -12.15 -11.55 -12.44
CA ARG A 149 -10.99 -10.81 -12.95
C ARG A 149 -10.18 -10.20 -11.81
N ALA A 150 -10.85 -9.64 -10.80
CA ALA A 150 -10.20 -9.10 -9.61
C ALA A 150 -9.49 -10.22 -8.82
N GLN A 151 -10.18 -11.34 -8.67
CA GLN A 151 -9.61 -12.57 -8.13
C GLN A 151 -8.34 -13.01 -8.90
N SER A 152 -8.41 -13.13 -10.23
CA SER A 152 -7.26 -13.55 -11.04
C SER A 152 -6.11 -12.54 -11.00
N ASP A 153 -6.39 -11.24 -10.96
CA ASP A 153 -5.37 -10.21 -10.74
C ASP A 153 -4.69 -10.37 -9.38
N PHE A 154 -5.49 -10.57 -8.33
CA PHE A 154 -4.99 -10.74 -6.99
C PHE A 154 -4.12 -12.00 -6.87
N ASP A 155 -4.50 -13.10 -7.52
CA ASP A 155 -3.66 -14.31 -7.60
C ASP A 155 -2.28 -14.01 -8.19
N ARG A 156 -2.21 -13.15 -9.23
CA ARG A 156 -0.94 -12.72 -9.80
C ARG A 156 -0.12 -11.90 -8.81
N ARG A 157 -0.73 -11.03 -8.02
CA ARG A 157 -0.05 -10.33 -6.91
C ARG A 157 0.53 -11.32 -5.89
N LEU A 158 -0.26 -12.31 -5.46
CA LEU A 158 0.20 -13.33 -4.50
C LEU A 158 1.40 -14.11 -5.07
N LEU A 159 1.31 -14.55 -6.32
CA LEU A 159 2.38 -15.28 -6.99
C LEU A 159 3.62 -14.42 -7.21
N HIS A 160 3.48 -13.12 -7.51
CA HIS A 160 4.61 -12.19 -7.62
C HIS A 160 5.36 -12.09 -6.30
N ILE A 161 4.67 -11.92 -5.18
CA ILE A 161 5.26 -11.84 -3.84
C ILE A 161 5.98 -13.15 -3.48
N LEU A 162 5.33 -14.30 -3.68
CA LEU A 162 5.90 -15.61 -3.34
C LEU A 162 7.15 -15.94 -4.17
N ASN A 163 7.19 -15.47 -5.43
CA ASN A 163 8.33 -15.69 -6.33
C ASN A 163 9.41 -14.60 -6.23
N HIS A 164 9.18 -13.51 -5.49
CA HIS A 164 10.17 -12.46 -5.28
C HIS A 164 11.45 -13.04 -4.71
N GLN A 165 12.58 -12.68 -5.31
CA GLN A 165 13.90 -13.22 -4.94
C GLN A 165 14.59 -12.29 -3.95
N ASN A 166 14.89 -12.81 -2.77
CA ASN A 166 15.64 -12.06 -1.77
C ASN A 166 17.14 -12.10 -2.10
N ALA A 167 17.67 -10.99 -2.61
CA ALA A 167 19.09 -10.88 -2.97
C ALA A 167 20.05 -11.02 -1.78
N LEU A 168 19.58 -10.73 -0.57
CA LEU A 168 20.37 -10.84 0.66
C LEU A 168 20.40 -12.27 1.23
N LEU A 169 19.49 -13.13 0.79
CA LEU A 169 19.37 -14.53 1.23
C LEU A 169 19.60 -15.53 0.09
N GLY A 170 20.52 -15.16 -0.82
CA GLY A 170 21.02 -16.03 -1.88
C GLY A 170 20.14 -16.09 -3.13
N ASN A 171 19.38 -15.03 -3.42
CA ASN A 171 18.42 -14.96 -4.54
C ASN A 171 17.36 -16.07 -4.49
N ARG A 172 17.07 -16.60 -3.31
CA ARG A 172 15.98 -17.57 -3.12
C ARG A 172 14.65 -16.84 -3.13
N SER A 173 13.64 -17.48 -3.71
CA SER A 173 12.26 -17.01 -3.66
C SER A 173 11.77 -16.96 -2.21
N TRP A 174 10.88 -16.03 -1.91
CA TRP A 174 10.23 -15.94 -0.60
C TRP A 174 9.53 -17.25 -0.18
N SER A 175 8.97 -17.98 -1.15
CA SER A 175 8.41 -19.33 -0.94
C SER A 175 9.41 -20.37 -0.41
N ALA A 176 10.72 -20.10 -0.46
CA ALA A 176 11.78 -21.00 0.01
C ALA A 176 12.48 -20.51 1.29
N LEU A 177 12.07 -19.38 1.87
CA LEU A 177 12.75 -18.73 3.01
C LEU A 177 12.10 -19.06 4.35
N SER A 178 11.92 -20.35 4.62
CA SER A 178 11.28 -20.83 5.85
C SER A 178 12.01 -20.42 7.14
N GLU A 179 13.30 -20.12 7.07
CA GLU A 179 14.07 -19.58 8.20
C GLU A 179 13.64 -18.15 8.58
N ALA A 180 13.02 -17.41 7.66
CA ALA A 180 12.54 -16.04 7.87
C ALA A 180 11.02 -15.96 8.00
N VAL A 181 10.29 -16.72 7.18
CA VAL A 181 8.83 -16.64 7.08
C VAL A 181 8.19 -17.82 7.82
N PHE A 182 7.31 -17.50 8.76
CA PHE A 182 6.49 -18.45 9.47
C PHE A 182 5.20 -18.76 8.71
N ALA A 183 4.49 -17.73 8.25
CA ALA A 183 3.28 -17.89 7.46
C ALA A 183 3.05 -16.76 6.45
N PHE A 184 2.32 -17.07 5.38
CA PHE A 184 1.74 -16.12 4.45
C PHE A 184 0.23 -16.05 4.61
N GLU A 185 -0.32 -14.87 4.42
CA GLU A 185 -1.76 -14.62 4.50
C GLU A 185 -2.22 -13.90 3.24
N PRO A 186 -3.33 -14.31 2.62
CA PRO A 186 -3.85 -13.63 1.44
C PRO A 186 -4.02 -12.12 1.66
N GLU A 187 -4.68 -11.74 2.76
CA GLU A 187 -5.05 -10.36 3.05
C GLU A 187 -5.35 -10.19 4.55
N ASN A 188 -4.92 -9.07 5.12
CA ASN A 188 -5.31 -8.66 6.47
C ASN A 188 -6.81 -8.35 6.55
N GLU A 189 -7.52 -8.97 7.49
CA GLU A 189 -8.96 -8.81 7.75
C GLU A 189 -9.83 -8.91 6.50
N SER A 190 -9.53 -9.90 5.65
CA SER A 190 -10.21 -10.07 4.37
C SER A 190 -11.73 -10.05 4.52
N GLN A 191 -12.40 -9.40 3.58
CA GLN A 191 -13.87 -9.33 3.52
C GLN A 191 -14.54 -8.61 4.71
N GLY A 192 -13.76 -7.90 5.53
CA GLY A 192 -14.27 -7.07 6.62
C GLY A 192 -15.36 -6.10 6.16
N TYR A 193 -16.39 -5.94 6.99
CA TYR A 193 -17.53 -5.03 6.81
C TYR A 193 -18.40 -5.30 5.56
N LEU A 194 -18.25 -6.44 4.88
CA LEU A 194 -19.20 -6.85 3.84
C LEU A 194 -20.48 -7.39 4.47
N SER A 195 -21.62 -7.09 3.87
CA SER A 195 -22.92 -7.65 4.29
C SER A 195 -23.00 -9.15 4.02
N VAL A 196 -22.39 -9.60 2.92
CA VAL A 196 -22.32 -11.01 2.52
C VAL A 196 -20.90 -11.30 2.04
N PRO A 197 -20.07 -11.98 2.84
CA PRO A 197 -18.74 -12.39 2.39
C PRO A 197 -18.85 -13.49 1.33
N ASN A 198 -17.91 -13.51 0.38
CA ASN A 198 -17.71 -14.63 -0.52
C ASN A 198 -17.11 -15.82 0.28
N PRO A 199 -17.84 -16.93 0.41
CA PRO A 199 -17.40 -18.05 1.26
C PRO A 199 -16.21 -18.83 0.67
N SER A 200 -15.97 -18.76 -0.64
CA SER A 200 -14.85 -19.50 -1.27
C SER A 200 -13.58 -18.67 -1.38
N TRP A 201 -13.69 -17.34 -1.47
CA TRP A 201 -12.58 -16.45 -1.83
C TRP A 201 -11.31 -16.73 -1.03
N LEU A 202 -11.40 -16.78 0.31
CA LEU A 202 -10.23 -16.98 1.15
C LEU A 202 -9.57 -18.35 0.93
N CYS A 203 -10.39 -19.41 0.80
CA CYS A 203 -9.87 -20.75 0.55
C CYS A 203 -9.25 -20.88 -0.84
N ASP A 204 -9.86 -20.23 -1.84
CA ASP A 204 -9.35 -20.20 -3.21
C ASP A 204 -8.00 -19.47 -3.27
N ARG A 205 -7.83 -18.34 -2.57
CA ARG A 205 -6.54 -17.63 -2.50
C ARG A 205 -5.50 -18.43 -1.72
N ALA A 206 -5.90 -19.04 -0.60
CA ALA A 206 -5.03 -19.95 0.15
C ALA A 206 -4.55 -21.13 -0.70
N ALA A 207 -5.38 -21.65 -1.61
CA ALA A 207 -4.99 -22.70 -2.54
C ALA A 207 -3.90 -22.25 -3.52
N VAL A 208 -3.96 -21.01 -4.02
CA VAL A 208 -2.90 -20.44 -4.86
C VAL A 208 -1.58 -20.36 -4.11
N ILE A 209 -1.60 -19.87 -2.86
CA ILE A 209 -0.40 -19.83 -1.99
C ILE A 209 0.15 -21.24 -1.77
N ARG A 210 -0.73 -22.20 -1.40
CA ARG A 210 -0.32 -23.58 -1.16
C ARG A 210 0.33 -24.22 -2.39
N GLN A 211 -0.25 -23.99 -3.56
CA GLN A 211 0.27 -24.52 -4.82
C GLN A 211 1.68 -23.96 -5.10
N ALA A 212 1.89 -22.67 -4.88
CA ALA A 212 3.19 -22.02 -5.08
C ALA A 212 4.25 -22.45 -4.06
N LEU A 213 3.85 -22.73 -2.82
CA LEU A 213 4.75 -23.27 -1.79
C LEU A 213 5.18 -24.71 -2.07
N GLY A 214 4.29 -25.50 -2.68
CA GLY A 214 4.53 -26.91 -2.97
C GLY A 214 4.34 -27.85 -1.77
N PRO A 215 4.32 -29.17 -2.01
CA PRO A 215 4.06 -30.16 -0.96
C PRO A 215 5.19 -30.21 0.07
N GLY A 216 4.83 -30.30 1.35
CA GLY A 216 5.80 -30.43 2.45
C GLY A 216 6.59 -29.16 2.79
N ASN A 217 6.23 -28.01 2.21
CA ASN A 217 6.84 -26.74 2.55
C ASN A 217 6.54 -26.37 4.02
N PRO A 218 7.54 -26.02 4.84
CA PRO A 218 7.35 -25.65 6.24
C PRO A 218 6.76 -24.24 6.45
N ILE A 219 6.62 -23.42 5.40
CA ILE A 219 5.92 -22.13 5.51
C ILE A 219 4.41 -22.41 5.54
N LEU A 220 3.73 -21.83 6.52
CA LEU A 220 2.31 -22.04 6.76
C LEU A 220 1.45 -21.06 5.95
N VAL A 221 0.17 -21.42 5.75
CA VAL A 221 -0.86 -20.53 5.18
C VAL A 221 -1.87 -20.19 6.27
N SER A 222 -2.00 -18.90 6.57
CA SER A 222 -2.90 -18.35 7.60
C SER A 222 -4.00 -17.48 6.97
N THR A 223 -5.11 -17.31 7.68
CA THR A 223 -6.29 -16.59 7.19
C THR A 223 -6.12 -15.07 7.14
N GLY A 224 -5.25 -14.47 7.95
CA GLY A 224 -5.16 -13.02 8.12
C GLY A 224 -6.25 -12.40 9.00
N GLY A 225 -6.99 -13.24 9.72
CA GLY A 225 -8.04 -12.82 10.66
C GLY A 225 -9.26 -12.18 10.00
N GLY A 226 -10.07 -11.53 10.82
CA GLY A 226 -11.25 -10.77 10.42
C GLY A 226 -11.49 -9.66 11.43
N VAL A 227 -12.33 -8.67 11.11
CA VAL A 227 -12.56 -7.46 11.93
C VAL A 227 -12.96 -7.78 13.39
N ALA A 228 -13.63 -8.92 13.58
CA ALA A 228 -14.02 -9.41 14.89
C ALA A 228 -13.94 -10.93 14.96
N PHE A 229 -14.24 -11.44 16.15
CA PHE A 229 -14.26 -12.88 16.42
C PHE A 229 -15.21 -13.64 15.48
N SER A 230 -16.41 -13.12 15.22
CA SER A 230 -17.39 -13.76 14.33
C SER A 230 -16.85 -14.00 12.93
N ASP A 231 -16.13 -13.01 12.41
CA ASP A 231 -15.66 -12.98 11.03
C ASP A 231 -14.39 -13.82 10.89
N SER A 232 -13.57 -13.84 11.93
CA SER A 232 -12.40 -14.73 12.04
C SER A 232 -12.79 -16.21 12.12
N ASN A 233 -13.95 -16.52 12.72
CA ASN A 233 -14.31 -17.88 13.11
C ASN A 233 -15.27 -18.58 12.13
N SER A 234 -15.27 -18.16 10.85
CA SER A 234 -16.11 -18.81 9.82
C SER A 234 -15.75 -20.29 9.66
N LYS A 235 -16.77 -21.15 9.76
CA LYS A 235 -16.61 -22.62 9.60
C LYS A 235 -15.92 -23.01 8.29
N SER A 236 -16.17 -22.25 7.21
CA SER A 236 -15.56 -22.48 5.90
C SER A 236 -14.03 -22.42 5.94
N TYR A 237 -13.45 -21.58 6.81
CA TYR A 237 -11.99 -21.45 6.94
C TYR A 237 -11.38 -22.70 7.57
N PHE A 238 -12.07 -23.28 8.57
CA PHE A 238 -11.66 -24.53 9.18
C PHE A 238 -11.78 -25.73 8.23
N GLN A 239 -12.75 -25.71 7.31
CA GLN A 239 -12.94 -26.77 6.32
C GLN A 239 -11.96 -26.69 5.15
N CYS A 240 -11.33 -25.53 4.92
CA CYS A 240 -10.44 -25.33 3.79
C CYS A 240 -9.17 -26.18 3.90
N PRO A 241 -8.84 -27.05 2.92
CA PRO A 241 -7.64 -27.89 2.99
C PRO A 241 -6.33 -27.10 2.87
N SER A 242 -6.37 -25.92 2.25
CA SER A 242 -5.17 -25.11 1.95
C SER A 242 -4.69 -24.26 3.13
N ILE A 243 -5.53 -24.07 4.16
CA ILE A 243 -5.26 -23.26 5.36
C ILE A 243 -4.70 -24.14 6.48
N ASP A 244 -3.59 -23.74 7.09
CA ASP A 244 -3.02 -24.40 8.27
C ASP A 244 -3.48 -23.76 9.58
N ILE A 245 -3.52 -22.42 9.57
CA ILE A 245 -3.81 -21.58 10.73
C ILE A 245 -5.08 -20.76 10.45
N VAL A 246 -6.05 -20.85 11.35
CA VAL A 246 -7.13 -19.85 11.41
C VAL A 246 -6.71 -18.79 12.44
N ALA A 247 -6.33 -17.63 11.95
CA ALA A 247 -6.02 -16.45 12.74
C ALA A 247 -7.31 -15.81 13.27
N VAL A 248 -7.27 -15.40 14.54
CA VAL A 248 -8.40 -14.79 15.25
C VAL A 248 -8.02 -13.38 15.69
N HIS A 249 -8.83 -12.40 15.35
CA HIS A 249 -8.72 -11.05 15.92
C HIS A 249 -9.83 -10.82 16.95
N ASP A 250 -9.50 -10.14 18.04
CA ASP A 250 -10.47 -9.73 19.05
C ASP A 250 -10.17 -8.33 19.61
N TYR A 251 -11.03 -7.37 19.25
CA TYR A 251 -11.10 -6.05 19.87
C TYR A 251 -12.36 -5.87 20.74
N THR A 252 -13.21 -6.90 20.82
CA THR A 252 -14.46 -6.89 21.59
C THR A 252 -14.26 -7.23 23.08
N ARG A 253 -13.07 -7.71 23.44
CA ARG A 253 -12.67 -8.13 24.80
C ARG A 253 -13.45 -9.34 25.33
N GLN A 254 -13.97 -10.18 24.44
CA GLN A 254 -14.62 -11.46 24.77
C GLN A 254 -13.69 -12.66 24.50
N THR A 255 -12.39 -12.46 24.70
CA THR A 255 -11.33 -13.35 24.21
C THR A 255 -11.48 -14.79 24.69
N ALA A 256 -11.80 -15.01 25.97
CA ALA A 256 -11.87 -16.36 26.53
C ALA A 256 -13.02 -17.20 25.93
N SER A 257 -14.22 -16.63 25.80
CA SER A 257 -15.36 -17.34 25.22
C SER A 257 -15.18 -17.57 23.73
N GLY A 258 -14.68 -16.56 23.01
CA GLY A 258 -14.33 -16.69 21.61
C GLY A 258 -13.31 -17.81 21.37
N LEU A 259 -12.13 -17.72 22.00
CA LEU A 259 -11.07 -18.69 21.76
C LEU A 259 -11.46 -20.14 22.07
N ASN A 260 -12.36 -20.38 23.03
CA ASN A 260 -12.91 -21.73 23.26
C ASN A 260 -13.71 -22.26 22.06
N GLN A 261 -14.51 -21.40 21.41
CA GLN A 261 -15.26 -21.76 20.20
C GLN A 261 -14.31 -22.05 19.03
N SER A 262 -13.30 -21.21 18.82
CA SER A 262 -12.28 -21.45 17.79
C SER A 262 -11.51 -22.73 18.05
N LEU A 263 -11.15 -23.00 19.31
CA LEU A 263 -10.41 -24.22 19.68
C LEU A 263 -11.24 -25.49 19.44
N ALA A 264 -12.55 -25.43 19.67
CA ALA A 264 -13.45 -26.54 19.36
C ALA A 264 -13.50 -26.84 17.86
N LEU A 265 -13.63 -25.81 17.01
CA LEU A 265 -13.59 -25.96 15.55
C LEU A 265 -12.21 -26.44 15.07
N ALA A 266 -11.14 -25.90 15.63
CA ALA A 266 -9.77 -26.29 15.31
C ALA A 266 -9.54 -27.80 15.55
N ARG A 267 -10.00 -28.31 16.70
CA ARG A 267 -9.95 -29.74 17.02
C ARG A 267 -10.83 -30.58 16.09
N GLN A 268 -12.02 -30.09 15.74
CA GLN A 268 -12.93 -30.79 14.84
C GLN A 268 -12.35 -30.96 13.43
N TYR A 269 -11.65 -29.94 12.93
CA TYR A 269 -11.17 -29.89 11.54
C TYR A 269 -9.66 -30.08 11.38
N GLY A 270 -8.94 -30.37 12.46
CA GLY A 270 -7.49 -30.58 12.44
C GLY A 270 -6.70 -29.32 12.04
N LYS A 271 -7.17 -28.14 12.47
CA LYS A 271 -6.50 -26.85 12.23
C LYS A 271 -5.76 -26.36 13.46
N ARG A 272 -4.83 -25.42 13.26
CA ARG A 272 -4.23 -24.63 14.34
C ARG A 272 -4.91 -23.27 14.40
N ILE A 273 -4.90 -22.64 15.58
CA ILE A 273 -5.38 -21.27 15.75
C ILE A 273 -4.35 -20.43 16.49
N ILE A 274 -4.37 -19.13 16.22
CA ILE A 274 -3.61 -18.11 16.93
C ILE A 274 -4.55 -16.93 17.22
N LEU A 275 -4.39 -16.30 18.39
CA LEU A 275 -4.96 -14.97 18.62
C LEU A 275 -4.01 -13.97 17.95
N GLU A 276 -4.26 -13.65 16.69
CA GLU A 276 -3.32 -12.89 15.85
C GLU A 276 -3.37 -11.38 16.09
N GLU A 277 -4.52 -10.86 16.47
CA GLU A 277 -4.66 -9.46 16.87
C GLU A 277 -5.59 -9.30 18.07
N PHE A 278 -5.15 -8.45 18.99
CA PHE A 278 -5.95 -7.92 20.07
C PHE A 278 -5.25 -6.68 20.60
N GLY A 279 -6.01 -5.78 21.22
CA GLY A 279 -5.47 -4.53 21.73
C GLY A 279 -6.31 -3.94 22.84
N ALA A 280 -5.78 -2.88 23.47
CA ALA A 280 -6.55 -2.05 24.38
C ALA A 280 -6.04 -0.61 24.37
N THR A 281 -6.94 0.31 24.72
CA THR A 281 -6.66 1.74 24.97
C THR A 281 -7.10 2.12 26.38
N GLY A 282 -6.82 3.35 26.80
CA GLY A 282 -7.23 3.91 28.07
C GLY A 282 -6.32 3.56 29.25
N THR A 283 -6.64 4.11 30.42
CA THR A 283 -5.83 3.97 31.65
C THR A 283 -5.66 2.53 32.11
N ASN A 284 -6.62 1.65 31.78
CA ASN A 284 -6.61 0.22 32.10
C ASN A 284 -6.02 -0.66 30.98
N LYS A 285 -5.30 -0.06 30.00
CA LYS A 285 -4.71 -0.77 28.87
C LYS A 285 -3.87 -1.98 29.30
N ALA A 286 -2.94 -1.80 30.22
CA ALA A 286 -2.06 -2.88 30.68
C ALA A 286 -2.84 -4.07 31.27
N THR A 287 -3.81 -3.80 32.13
CA THR A 287 -4.70 -4.83 32.71
C THR A 287 -5.47 -5.57 31.61
N SER A 288 -6.03 -4.83 30.64
CA SER A 288 -6.82 -5.40 29.55
C SER A 288 -5.96 -6.30 28.65
N LEU A 289 -4.75 -5.87 28.31
CA LEU A 289 -3.78 -6.65 27.55
C LEU A 289 -3.35 -7.92 28.31
N GLY A 290 -3.16 -7.80 29.63
CA GLY A 290 -2.86 -8.93 30.51
C GLY A 290 -3.98 -9.97 30.53
N THR A 291 -5.24 -9.54 30.63
CA THR A 291 -6.41 -10.44 30.61
C THR A 291 -6.52 -11.21 29.30
N GLN A 292 -6.42 -10.53 28.16
CA GLN A 292 -6.58 -11.15 26.84
C GLN A 292 -5.45 -12.16 26.55
N SER A 293 -4.19 -11.76 26.78
CA SER A 293 -3.05 -12.68 26.62
C SER A 293 -3.10 -13.87 27.59
N SER A 294 -3.53 -13.66 28.85
CA SER A 294 -3.67 -14.75 29.82
C SER A 294 -4.78 -15.73 29.42
N ALA A 295 -5.86 -15.26 28.78
CA ALA A 295 -6.92 -16.12 28.27
C ALA A 295 -6.44 -17.03 27.12
N ALA A 296 -5.61 -16.51 26.20
CA ALA A 296 -4.99 -17.33 25.17
C ALA A 296 -4.01 -18.36 25.79
N MET A 297 -3.19 -17.91 26.73
CA MET A 297 -2.22 -18.76 27.42
C MET A 297 -2.86 -19.91 28.21
N SER A 298 -3.98 -19.68 28.88
CA SER A 298 -4.68 -20.73 29.65
C SER A 298 -5.26 -21.83 28.76
N LEU A 299 -5.51 -21.51 27.49
CA LEU A 299 -5.96 -22.45 26.46
C LEU A 299 -4.80 -23.03 25.63
N GLY A 300 -3.55 -22.69 25.95
CA GLY A 300 -2.38 -23.11 25.17
C GLY A 300 -2.33 -22.53 23.75
N ILE A 301 -3.07 -21.46 23.48
CA ILE A 301 -3.15 -20.80 22.18
C ILE A 301 -2.06 -19.72 22.10
N PRO A 302 -1.24 -19.68 21.03
CA PRO A 302 -0.30 -18.57 20.83
C PRO A 302 -1.03 -17.25 20.58
N TRP A 303 -0.39 -16.15 20.95
CA TRP A 303 -0.99 -14.82 20.83
C TRP A 303 -0.02 -13.79 20.25
N ILE A 304 -0.55 -12.86 19.47
CA ILE A 304 0.17 -11.80 18.78
C ILE A 304 -0.62 -10.51 19.04
N VAL A 305 0.05 -9.52 19.63
CA VAL A 305 -0.61 -8.30 20.12
C VAL A 305 -0.48 -7.13 19.14
N TRP A 306 -1.52 -6.32 19.02
CA TRP A 306 -1.55 -5.08 18.24
C TRP A 306 -1.29 -3.84 19.12
N GLU A 307 -0.32 -2.98 18.84
CA GLU A 307 0.90 -3.26 18.05
C GLU A 307 2.13 -2.64 18.73
N SER A 308 3.30 -3.23 18.49
CA SER A 308 4.55 -2.71 19.07
C SER A 308 5.22 -1.72 18.11
N LEU A 309 5.31 -0.47 18.54
CA LEU A 309 5.93 0.62 17.77
C LEU A 309 6.73 1.55 18.69
N ASN A 310 7.73 2.24 18.13
CA ASN A 310 8.51 3.25 18.83
C ASN A 310 8.39 4.61 18.12
N PRO A 311 7.77 5.64 18.73
CA PRO A 311 7.20 5.63 20.08
C PRO A 311 5.92 4.79 20.18
N GLY A 312 5.56 4.39 21.41
CA GLY A 312 4.23 3.91 21.74
C GLY A 312 3.27 5.07 21.98
N ALA A 313 1.99 4.75 22.23
CA ALA A 313 0.92 5.73 22.40
C ALA A 313 0.35 5.82 23.82
N GLY A 314 0.95 5.15 24.81
CA GLY A 314 0.45 5.16 26.18
C GLY A 314 -0.99 4.68 26.27
N ALA A 315 -1.82 5.46 26.98
CA ALA A 315 -3.25 5.23 27.09
C ALA A 315 -4.06 5.77 25.90
N ALA A 316 -3.46 6.58 25.02
CA ALA A 316 -4.18 7.31 23.98
C ALA A 316 -4.62 6.41 22.81
N ASP A 317 -3.82 5.40 22.50
CA ASP A 317 -4.06 4.49 21.37
C ASP A 317 -3.50 3.09 21.67
N TYR A 318 -3.61 2.17 20.71
CA TYR A 318 -3.25 0.76 20.86
C TYR A 318 -1.74 0.52 20.90
N GLU A 319 -0.94 1.36 20.24
CA GLU A 319 0.51 1.18 20.12
C GLU A 319 1.18 1.21 21.49
N PHE A 320 2.10 0.29 21.73
CA PHE A 320 2.82 0.23 23.00
C PHE A 320 4.32 0.06 22.79
N TRP A 321 5.08 0.65 23.70
CA TRP A 321 6.53 0.58 23.69
C TRP A 321 7.13 0.30 25.07
N THR A 322 8.44 0.10 25.12
CA THR A 322 9.19 -0.36 26.30
C THR A 322 9.06 0.53 27.52
N ASN A 323 8.70 1.81 27.33
CA ASN A 323 8.56 2.81 28.39
C ASN A 323 7.13 2.89 28.97
N GLU A 324 6.27 1.91 28.69
CA GLU A 324 4.87 1.91 29.12
C GLU A 324 4.49 0.63 29.90
N PRO A 325 3.50 0.69 30.81
CA PRO A 325 3.10 -0.47 31.60
C PRO A 325 2.64 -1.69 30.76
N GLY A 326 2.00 -1.45 29.60
CA GLY A 326 1.54 -2.50 28.70
C GLY A 326 2.68 -3.42 28.24
N TRP A 327 3.86 -2.86 27.96
CA TRP A 327 5.04 -3.64 27.58
C TRP A 327 5.48 -4.58 28.70
N GLN A 328 5.52 -4.10 29.95
CA GLN A 328 5.94 -4.93 31.08
C GLN A 328 4.98 -6.11 31.29
N THR A 329 3.67 -5.87 31.19
CA THR A 329 2.66 -6.93 31.27
C THR A 329 2.83 -7.96 30.16
N LEU A 330 2.93 -7.52 28.91
CA LEU A 330 3.00 -8.43 27.77
C LEU A 330 4.33 -9.19 27.69
N SER A 331 5.47 -8.55 27.98
CA SER A 331 6.77 -9.22 28.02
C SER A 331 6.85 -10.27 29.14
N THR A 332 6.25 -10.00 30.29
CA THR A 332 6.10 -11.01 31.36
C THR A 332 5.29 -12.21 30.88
N ASN A 333 4.16 -11.96 30.20
CA ASN A 333 3.32 -13.02 29.65
C ASN A 333 3.98 -13.76 28.50
N ALA A 334 4.80 -13.09 27.68
CA ALA A 334 5.55 -13.70 26.59
C ALA A 334 6.59 -14.69 27.13
N ILE A 335 7.39 -14.30 28.12
CA ILE A 335 8.34 -15.20 28.79
C ILE A 335 7.62 -16.37 29.45
N LYS A 336 6.48 -16.11 30.12
CA LYS A 336 5.66 -17.18 30.74
C LYS A 336 5.06 -18.13 29.70
N SER A 337 4.69 -17.65 28.51
CA SER A 337 4.16 -18.50 27.43
C SER A 337 5.15 -19.58 27.04
N LEU A 338 6.45 -19.26 27.00
CA LEU A 338 7.52 -20.22 26.69
C LEU A 338 7.69 -21.35 27.72
N THR A 339 7.07 -21.25 28.90
CA THR A 339 7.09 -22.30 29.92
C THR A 339 5.80 -23.11 29.97
N LEU A 340 4.80 -22.75 29.17
CA LEU A 340 3.50 -23.43 29.11
C LEU A 340 3.46 -24.35 27.89
N ASN A 341 2.67 -25.42 27.99
CA ASN A 341 2.40 -26.28 26.84
C ASN A 341 1.44 -25.58 25.87
N SER A 342 1.71 -25.67 24.57
CA SER A 342 0.75 -25.27 23.55
C SER A 342 -0.31 -26.35 23.33
N SER A 343 -1.50 -25.94 22.89
CA SER A 343 -2.54 -26.83 22.37
C SER A 343 -2.20 -27.40 20.99
N PHE A 344 -1.15 -26.90 20.34
CA PHE A 344 -0.71 -27.28 19.00
C PHE A 344 0.81 -27.48 18.97
N THR A 345 1.31 -28.21 17.97
CA THR A 345 2.75 -28.29 17.68
C THR A 345 3.15 -27.23 16.65
N TRP A 346 4.35 -26.67 16.78
CA TRP A 346 4.90 -25.58 15.98
C TRP A 346 6.37 -25.83 15.58
N PRO A 347 6.70 -26.98 14.96
CA PRO A 347 8.07 -27.26 14.52
C PRO A 347 8.59 -26.21 13.52
N GLU A 348 7.68 -25.56 12.79
CA GLU A 348 7.99 -24.54 11.80
C GLU A 348 8.63 -23.30 12.45
N LEU A 349 8.36 -23.02 13.73
CA LEU A 349 8.97 -21.91 14.45
C LEU A 349 10.48 -22.08 14.67
N TYR A 350 10.95 -23.33 14.73
CA TYR A 350 12.34 -23.68 15.02
C TYR A 350 13.11 -24.21 13.80
N SER A 351 12.40 -24.46 12.69
CA SER A 351 13.00 -24.85 11.42
C SER A 351 13.96 -23.78 10.87
N GLY A 352 15.05 -24.21 10.21
CA GLY A 352 16.01 -23.31 9.53
C GLY A 352 17.10 -22.71 10.42
N HIS A 353 17.04 -22.85 11.74
CA HIS A 353 18.17 -22.54 12.62
C HIS A 353 19.00 -23.79 12.86
N ALA A 354 20.27 -23.81 12.42
CA ALA A 354 21.15 -24.97 12.58
C ALA A 354 21.05 -25.56 14.00
N SER A 355 20.48 -26.75 14.07
CA SER A 355 20.30 -27.50 15.30
C SER A 355 21.67 -27.91 15.85
N THR A 356 22.10 -27.29 16.94
CA THR A 356 23.08 -27.90 17.84
C THR A 356 22.38 -28.33 19.11
N THR A 357 21.55 -29.38 19.06
CA THR A 357 21.34 -30.22 20.24
C THR A 357 20.97 -31.65 19.81
N PRO A 358 21.80 -32.67 20.12
CA PRO A 358 21.38 -34.07 20.03
C PRO A 358 20.49 -34.45 21.22
N ALA A 359 19.68 -35.46 20.97
CA ALA A 359 18.67 -36.03 21.84
C ALA A 359 19.12 -36.35 23.28
N ASN A 360 18.22 -36.01 24.20
CA ASN A 360 17.87 -36.65 25.47
C ASN A 360 18.83 -37.74 26.03
N ARG A 361 19.64 -37.38 27.04
CA ARG A 361 20.05 -38.32 28.10
C ARG A 361 20.22 -37.59 29.42
N ARG A 362 19.42 -38.00 30.40
CA ARG A 362 19.40 -37.59 31.81
C ARG A 362 20.80 -37.67 32.43
N VAL A 363 21.39 -36.53 32.84
CA VAL A 363 22.62 -36.50 33.66
C VAL A 363 22.60 -35.30 34.61
N GLN A 364 22.83 -35.56 35.90
CA GLN A 364 22.95 -34.54 36.96
C GLN A 364 24.10 -33.55 36.70
N PRO A 365 24.04 -32.30 37.19
CA PRO A 365 25.10 -31.32 36.94
C PRO A 365 26.23 -31.40 37.99
N THR A 366 27.46 -31.63 37.53
CA THR A 366 28.66 -31.41 38.34
C THR A 366 29.14 -29.95 38.21
N THR A 367 29.37 -29.33 39.36
CA THR A 367 29.67 -27.89 39.59
C THR A 367 30.89 -27.35 38.83
N ALA A 368 31.80 -28.22 38.37
CA ALA A 368 32.99 -27.83 37.59
C ALA A 368 32.66 -27.37 36.16
N ARG A 369 31.64 -27.97 35.52
CA ARG A 369 31.23 -27.58 34.16
C ARG A 369 30.55 -26.21 34.16
N GLN A 370 29.80 -25.89 35.22
CA GLN A 370 29.14 -24.61 35.40
C GLN A 370 30.15 -23.46 35.53
N LYS A 371 31.22 -23.64 36.32
CA LYS A 371 32.30 -22.64 36.44
C LYS A 371 33.05 -22.39 35.12
N ARG A 372 33.29 -23.42 34.31
CA ARG A 372 33.96 -23.26 33.01
C ARG A 372 33.08 -22.52 32.00
N THR A 373 31.77 -22.77 32.03
CA THR A 373 30.79 -22.05 31.21
C THR A 373 30.66 -20.58 31.63
N THR A 374 30.64 -20.27 32.94
CA THR A 374 30.54 -18.88 33.42
C THR A 374 31.78 -18.06 33.06
N THR A 375 33.00 -18.61 33.12
CA THR A 375 34.20 -17.90 32.66
C THR A 375 34.18 -17.64 31.15
N LYS A 376 33.66 -18.59 30.35
CA LYS A 376 33.52 -18.41 28.90
C LYS A 376 32.49 -17.32 28.57
N VAL A 377 31.36 -17.31 29.29
CA VAL A 377 30.33 -16.26 29.20
C VAL A 377 30.92 -14.91 29.56
N HIS A 378 31.66 -14.80 30.66
CA HIS A 378 32.27 -13.53 31.08
C HIS A 378 33.25 -12.98 30.03
N ARG A 379 34.05 -13.84 29.41
CA ARG A 379 34.95 -13.46 28.30
C ARG A 379 34.21 -12.99 27.05
N MET A 380 33.05 -13.60 26.76
CA MET A 380 32.16 -13.14 25.69
C MET A 380 31.54 -11.78 26.03
N THR A 381 31.08 -11.57 27.26
CA THR A 381 30.54 -10.29 27.74
C THR A 381 31.56 -9.16 27.59
N THR A 382 32.84 -9.38 27.94
CA THR A 382 33.89 -8.36 27.76
C THR A 382 34.17 -8.07 26.27
N LYS A 383 34.11 -9.08 25.40
CA LYS A 383 34.25 -8.87 23.94
C LYS A 383 33.07 -8.06 23.40
N VAL A 384 31.86 -8.35 23.86
CA VAL A 384 30.65 -7.60 23.50
C VAL A 384 30.79 -6.15 23.94
N GLN A 385 31.19 -5.86 25.18
CA GLN A 385 31.40 -4.49 25.65
C GLN A 385 32.41 -3.71 24.80
N LYS A 386 33.54 -4.33 24.40
CA LYS A 386 34.53 -3.69 23.49
C LYS A 386 33.94 -3.39 22.10
N MET A 387 33.11 -4.29 21.58
CA MET A 387 32.39 -4.04 20.31
C MET A 387 31.38 -2.91 20.48
N THR A 388 30.63 -2.87 21.58
CA THR A 388 29.69 -1.78 21.91
C THR A 388 30.38 -0.42 21.94
N THR A 389 31.56 -0.30 22.56
CA THR A 389 32.33 0.95 22.56
C THR A 389 32.79 1.34 21.14
N LYS A 390 33.20 0.38 20.31
CA LYS A 390 33.60 0.65 18.92
C LYS A 390 32.41 1.11 18.09
N VAL A 391 31.25 0.50 18.27
CA VAL A 391 29.97 0.91 17.65
C VAL A 391 29.62 2.32 18.08
N HIS A 392 29.68 2.64 19.37
CA HIS A 392 29.41 3.99 19.87
C HIS A 392 30.29 5.05 19.18
N ARG A 393 31.59 4.78 19.01
CA ARG A 393 32.52 5.68 18.31
C ARG A 393 32.19 5.86 16.83
N MET A 394 31.68 4.82 16.16
CA MET A 394 31.20 4.91 14.78
C MET A 394 29.92 5.73 14.70
N THR A 395 28.99 5.53 15.64
CA THR A 395 27.74 6.31 15.74
C THR A 395 28.04 7.80 15.89
N THR A 396 29.01 8.20 16.73
CA THR A 396 29.41 9.61 16.84
C THR A 396 29.96 10.18 15.52
N LYS A 397 30.72 9.40 14.75
CA LYS A 397 31.22 9.82 13.42
C LYS A 397 30.08 10.01 12.43
N VAL A 398 29.12 9.09 12.40
CA VAL A 398 27.92 9.17 11.55
C VAL A 398 27.09 10.39 11.92
N HIS A 399 26.91 10.68 13.21
CA HIS A 399 26.19 11.88 13.65
C HIS A 399 26.88 13.16 13.13
N ARG A 400 28.21 13.26 13.24
CA ARG A 400 28.97 14.40 12.71
C ARG A 400 28.84 14.56 11.19
N MET A 401 28.78 13.46 10.45
CA MET A 401 28.51 13.49 9.01
C MET A 401 27.09 13.96 8.70
N THR A 402 26.11 13.49 9.48
CA THR A 402 24.70 13.85 9.33
C THR A 402 24.50 15.37 9.53
N THR A 403 25.13 15.96 10.55
CA THR A 403 25.10 17.41 10.76
C THR A 403 25.69 18.18 9.57
N LYS A 404 26.78 17.70 8.97
CA LYS A 404 27.36 18.32 7.76
C LYS A 404 26.40 18.26 6.57
N VAL A 405 25.72 17.13 6.39
CA VAL A 405 24.71 16.98 5.32
C VAL A 405 23.56 17.96 5.54
N GLN A 406 23.03 18.07 6.76
CA GLN A 406 21.96 19.01 7.08
C GLN A 406 22.35 20.47 6.77
N MET A 407 23.58 20.88 7.10
CA MET A 407 24.09 22.22 6.78
C MET A 407 24.17 22.47 5.26
N MET A 408 24.57 21.47 4.48
CA MET A 408 24.57 21.56 3.02
C MET A 408 23.15 21.65 2.47
N THR A 409 22.20 20.86 2.98
CA THR A 409 20.78 20.92 2.61
C THR A 409 20.19 22.31 2.85
N THR A 410 20.48 22.92 4.00
CA THR A 410 20.04 24.30 4.30
C THR A 410 20.60 25.32 3.30
N LYS A 411 21.87 25.15 2.90
CA LYS A 411 22.50 26.03 1.90
C LYS A 411 21.85 25.89 0.51
N VAL A 412 21.54 24.65 0.10
CA VAL A 412 20.82 24.36 -1.14
C VAL A 412 19.42 24.99 -1.09
N HIS A 413 18.68 24.82 0.00
CA HIS A 413 17.35 25.42 0.15
C HIS A 413 17.39 26.94 0.00
N ARG A 414 18.37 27.62 0.63
CA ARG A 414 18.54 29.07 0.49
C ARG A 414 18.85 29.51 -0.94
N MET A 415 19.59 28.70 -1.70
CA MET A 415 19.83 28.94 -3.13
C MET A 415 18.54 28.81 -3.94
N THR A 416 17.76 27.74 -3.71
CA THR A 416 16.47 27.51 -4.38
C THR A 416 15.52 28.68 -4.16
N THR A 417 15.42 29.20 -2.92
CA THR A 417 14.60 30.40 -2.62
C THR A 417 15.06 31.63 -3.40
N LYS A 418 16.38 31.82 -3.55
CA LYS A 418 16.93 32.94 -4.33
C LYS A 418 16.58 32.82 -5.83
N VAL A 419 16.66 31.61 -6.38
CA VAL A 419 16.25 31.32 -7.77
C VAL A 419 14.76 31.61 -7.95
N HIS A 420 13.90 31.12 -7.04
CA HIS A 420 12.46 31.37 -7.13
C HIS A 420 12.13 32.87 -7.14
N ARG A 421 12.79 33.66 -6.27
CA ARG A 421 12.62 35.13 -6.24
C ARG A 421 13.06 35.80 -7.55
N MET A 422 14.11 35.28 -8.20
CA MET A 422 14.54 35.76 -9.53
C MET A 422 13.49 35.43 -10.59
N THR A 423 12.96 34.20 -10.59
CA THR A 423 11.89 33.77 -11.52
C THR A 423 10.67 34.68 -11.39
N THR A 424 10.23 35.02 -10.17
CA THR A 424 9.11 35.96 -9.97
C THR A 424 9.40 37.36 -10.52
N LYS A 425 10.64 37.85 -10.39
CA LYS A 425 11.03 39.15 -10.98
C LYS A 425 10.95 39.11 -12.51
N VAL A 426 11.43 38.03 -13.12
CA VAL A 426 11.35 37.83 -14.58
C VAL A 426 9.89 37.83 -15.04
N GLN A 427 9.02 37.08 -14.38
CA GLN A 427 7.59 37.06 -14.72
C GLN A 427 6.95 38.46 -14.66
N LYS A 428 7.24 39.26 -13.63
CA LYS A 428 6.76 40.65 -13.54
C LYS A 428 7.24 41.53 -14.69
N MET A 429 8.51 41.36 -15.12
CA MET A 429 9.03 42.07 -16.28
C MET A 429 8.33 41.65 -17.57
N THR A 430 8.10 40.34 -17.77
CA THR A 430 7.37 39.80 -18.92
C THR A 430 5.95 40.38 -19.01
N THR A 431 5.21 40.43 -17.89
CA THR A 431 3.87 41.03 -17.86
C THR A 431 3.90 42.52 -18.19
N LYS A 432 4.93 43.26 -17.72
CA LYS A 432 5.09 44.68 -18.06
C LYS A 432 5.38 44.86 -19.55
N ALA A 433 6.23 44.02 -20.13
CA ALA A 433 6.52 44.02 -21.56
C ALA A 433 5.25 43.76 -22.40
N GLN A 434 4.46 42.74 -22.05
CA GLN A 434 3.18 42.45 -22.70
C GLN A 434 2.22 43.65 -22.66
N ARG A 435 2.09 44.33 -21.51
CA ARG A 435 1.27 45.55 -21.39
C ARG A 435 1.75 46.68 -22.29
N MET A 436 3.08 46.85 -22.44
CA MET A 436 3.64 47.83 -23.37
C MET A 436 3.32 47.46 -24.82
N THR A 437 3.45 46.19 -25.20
CA THR A 437 3.08 45.69 -26.54
C THR A 437 1.61 45.96 -26.84
N SER A 438 0.69 45.67 -25.92
CA SER A 438 -0.74 45.98 -26.10
C SER A 438 -0.99 47.48 -26.25
N LYS A 439 -0.27 48.33 -25.52
CA LYS A 439 -0.37 49.79 -25.62
C LYS A 439 0.12 50.29 -26.99
N VAL A 440 1.24 49.77 -27.48
CA VAL A 440 1.76 50.05 -28.82
C VAL A 440 0.76 49.62 -29.88
N HIS A 441 0.24 48.40 -29.80
CA HIS A 441 -0.78 47.90 -30.73
C HIS A 441 -2.00 48.83 -30.79
N ARG A 442 -2.52 49.26 -29.63
CA ARG A 442 -3.64 50.21 -29.56
C ARG A 442 -3.34 51.57 -30.18
N MET A 443 -2.12 52.09 -30.04
CA MET A 443 -1.70 53.35 -30.67
C MET A 443 -1.63 53.21 -32.19
N THR A 444 -1.07 52.09 -32.69
CA THR A 444 -0.99 51.82 -34.13
C THR A 444 -2.39 51.70 -34.75
N THR A 445 -3.29 50.95 -34.12
CA THR A 445 -4.67 50.77 -34.60
C THR A 445 -5.44 52.08 -34.61
N LYS A 446 -5.38 52.89 -33.54
CA LYS A 446 -6.04 54.22 -33.50
C LYS A 446 -5.47 55.16 -34.56
N ARG A 447 -4.15 55.25 -34.70
CA ARG A 447 -3.51 56.17 -35.64
C ARG A 447 -3.80 55.80 -37.10
N MET A 448 -3.85 54.50 -37.42
CA MET A 448 -4.26 54.04 -38.75
C MET A 448 -5.74 54.33 -39.02
N THR A 449 -6.65 54.02 -38.09
CA THR A 449 -8.09 54.33 -38.26
C THR A 449 -8.33 55.82 -38.43
N THR A 450 -7.69 56.70 -37.65
CA THR A 450 -7.84 58.15 -37.82
C THR A 450 -7.28 58.65 -39.16
N LYS A 451 -6.15 58.09 -39.62
CA LYS A 451 -5.57 58.43 -40.94
C LYS A 451 -6.50 57.98 -42.08
N VAL A 452 -7.05 56.76 -41.99
CA VAL A 452 -8.04 56.23 -42.94
C VAL A 452 -9.27 57.12 -42.95
N HIS A 453 -9.85 57.41 -41.79
CA HIS A 453 -11.04 58.25 -41.70
C HIS A 453 -10.80 59.64 -42.29
N ARG A 454 -9.65 60.27 -42.00
CA ARG A 454 -9.28 61.58 -42.58
C ARG A 454 -9.08 61.51 -44.09
N MET A 455 -8.53 60.41 -44.62
CA MET A 455 -8.47 60.19 -46.08
C MET A 455 -9.86 60.01 -46.67
N THR A 456 -10.75 59.22 -46.04
CA THR A 456 -12.14 59.04 -46.47
C THR A 456 -12.90 60.38 -46.50
N THR A 457 -12.75 61.23 -45.47
CA THR A 457 -13.36 62.56 -45.44
C THR A 457 -12.77 63.48 -46.50
N LYS A 458 -11.46 63.38 -46.78
CA LYS A 458 -10.81 64.16 -47.85
C LYS A 458 -11.31 63.73 -49.22
N VAL A 459 -11.48 62.42 -49.44
CA VAL A 459 -12.09 61.85 -50.66
C VAL A 459 -13.53 62.34 -50.81
N GLN A 460 -14.35 62.26 -49.76
CA GLN A 460 -15.73 62.78 -49.77
C GLN A 460 -15.79 64.28 -50.11
N ARG A 461 -14.85 65.08 -49.60
CA ARG A 461 -14.76 66.51 -49.92
C ARG A 461 -14.30 66.79 -51.36
N MET A 462 -13.58 65.87 -51.99
CA MET A 462 -13.16 66.00 -53.39
C MET A 462 -14.24 65.56 -54.37
N THR A 463 -15.13 64.64 -53.98
CA THR A 463 -16.31 64.24 -54.77
C THR A 463 -17.47 65.23 -54.70
N THR A 464 -17.62 65.97 -53.59
CA THR A 464 -18.73 66.94 -53.43
C THR A 464 -18.78 68.12 -54.43
N PRO A 465 -17.66 68.70 -54.89
CA PRO A 465 -17.67 69.69 -55.97
C PRO A 465 -17.95 69.05 -57.33
N GLU A 466 -17.48 67.82 -57.55
CA GLU A 466 -17.71 67.06 -58.78
C GLU A 466 -19.20 66.75 -58.99
N ASP A 467 -19.90 66.31 -57.94
CA ASP A 467 -21.35 66.07 -57.97
C ASP A 467 -22.16 67.35 -58.17
N ASN A 468 -21.72 68.48 -57.59
CA ASN A 468 -22.36 69.79 -57.79
C ASN A 468 -22.12 70.37 -59.19
N LEU A 469 -20.94 70.16 -59.79
CA LEU A 469 -20.68 70.52 -61.19
C LEU A 469 -21.47 69.63 -62.14
N ARG A 470 -21.57 68.32 -61.86
CA ARG A 470 -22.37 67.37 -62.65
C ARG A 470 -23.86 67.70 -62.56
N GLY A 471 -24.35 68.08 -61.39
CA GLY A 471 -25.72 68.55 -61.16
C GLY A 471 -26.05 69.84 -61.91
N LYS A 472 -25.15 70.85 -61.89
CA LYS A 472 -25.30 72.09 -62.67
C LYS A 472 -25.24 71.86 -64.18
N LEU A 473 -24.33 71.00 -64.65
CA LEU A 473 -24.21 70.67 -66.07
C LEU A 473 -25.48 69.97 -66.58
N MET A 474 -26.09 69.10 -65.77
CA MET A 474 -27.38 68.47 -66.09
C MET A 474 -28.54 69.47 -66.12
N THR A 475 -28.57 70.48 -65.23
CA THR A 475 -29.61 71.52 -65.26
C THR A 475 -29.48 72.44 -66.48
N THR A 476 -28.26 72.82 -66.86
CA THR A 476 -28.01 73.62 -68.08
C THR A 476 -28.32 72.83 -69.36
N THR A 477 -28.06 71.52 -69.38
CA THR A 477 -28.38 70.65 -70.52
C THR A 477 -29.89 70.41 -70.66
N VAL A 478 -30.63 70.35 -69.55
CA VAL A 478 -32.11 70.23 -69.55
C VAL A 478 -32.80 71.54 -69.91
N GLN A 479 -32.28 72.70 -69.48
CA GLN A 479 -32.81 74.01 -69.90
C GLN A 479 -32.58 74.30 -71.39
N ASN A 480 -31.42 73.91 -71.96
CA ASN A 480 -31.17 74.06 -73.41
C ASN A 480 -31.90 73.03 -74.28
N ARG A 481 -32.35 71.89 -73.74
CA ARG A 481 -33.14 70.90 -74.47
C ARG A 481 -34.66 71.13 -74.42
N ASN A 482 -35.16 71.98 -73.53
CA ASN A 482 -36.59 72.27 -73.39
C ASN A 482 -37.08 73.52 -74.17
N VAL A 483 -36.22 74.17 -74.98
CA VAL A 483 -36.61 75.30 -75.86
C VAL A 483 -36.56 74.95 -77.35
N ASN A 484 -36.09 73.75 -77.71
CA ASN A 484 -36.04 73.36 -79.12
C ASN A 484 -36.54 71.93 -79.31
N VAL A 485 -37.62 71.85 -80.10
CA VAL A 485 -38.10 70.73 -80.90
C VAL A 485 -39.23 69.89 -80.29
N GLU A 486 -40.46 70.38 -80.49
CA GLU A 486 -41.50 69.58 -81.15
C GLU A 486 -40.94 69.06 -82.48
N GLU A 487 -40.63 67.77 -82.58
CA GLU A 487 -40.85 66.95 -83.78
C GLU A 487 -40.37 65.51 -83.55
N ARG A 488 -41.30 64.57 -83.82
CA ARG A 488 -41.10 63.22 -84.40
C ARG A 488 -40.36 62.14 -83.57
N GLN A 489 -41.10 61.05 -83.34
CA GLN A 489 -40.58 59.66 -83.30
C GLN A 489 -40.07 59.22 -84.70
N PRO A 490 -39.37 58.08 -84.91
CA PRO A 490 -39.00 56.94 -84.03
C PRO A 490 -37.51 56.44 -84.13
N THR A 491 -37.18 55.40 -83.33
CA THR A 491 -36.15 54.30 -83.37
C THR A 491 -35.18 54.13 -84.59
N PRO A 492 -34.07 53.31 -84.60
CA PRO A 492 -33.63 52.24 -83.67
C PRO A 492 -32.07 52.05 -83.47
N SER A 493 -31.72 51.03 -82.66
CA SER A 493 -30.60 50.06 -82.83
C SER A 493 -29.14 50.36 -82.43
N GLY A 494 -28.64 49.47 -81.55
CA GLY A 494 -27.30 48.86 -81.57
C GLY A 494 -26.40 49.24 -80.38
N ILE A 495 -25.73 48.33 -79.64
CA ILE A 495 -25.32 46.95 -79.87
C ILE A 495 -24.85 46.35 -78.52
N LEU A 496 -25.34 45.12 -78.24
CA LEU A 496 -24.69 43.89 -77.72
C LEU A 496 -23.74 43.93 -76.49
N ALA A 497 -23.64 42.90 -75.65
CA ALA A 497 -24.39 41.65 -75.46
C ALA A 497 -23.84 40.90 -74.21
N ASP A 498 -24.59 39.85 -73.85
CA ASP A 498 -24.26 38.66 -73.03
C ASP A 498 -24.41 38.80 -71.50
N SER A 499 -25.51 38.29 -70.89
CA SER A 499 -25.91 36.87 -70.62
C SER A 499 -25.20 36.28 -69.38
N ILE A 500 -25.71 35.37 -68.54
CA ILE A 500 -26.96 34.63 -68.32
C ILE A 500 -26.86 34.09 -66.87
N PHE A 501 -28.00 34.08 -66.16
CA PHE A 501 -28.56 33.09 -65.21
C PHE A 501 -27.71 31.99 -64.50
N VAL A 502 -28.13 31.70 -63.26
CA VAL A 502 -28.41 30.39 -62.56
C VAL A 502 -27.66 30.16 -61.22
N ASP A 503 -28.46 30.22 -60.14
CA ASP A 503 -28.72 29.29 -59.01
C ASP A 503 -27.69 28.27 -58.45
N VAL A 504 -28.03 27.84 -57.21
CA VAL A 504 -27.83 26.56 -56.48
C VAL A 504 -26.77 26.42 -55.35
N SER A 505 -27.30 26.10 -54.15
CA SER A 505 -26.89 25.06 -53.16
C SER A 505 -25.65 25.17 -52.24
N SER A 506 -25.94 24.94 -50.94
CA SER A 506 -25.08 24.31 -49.90
C SER A 506 -25.20 22.77 -50.03
N PRO A 507 -24.23 21.87 -49.68
CA PRO A 507 -24.08 21.37 -48.28
C PRO A 507 -22.76 20.63 -47.87
N ALA A 508 -22.64 20.26 -46.56
CA ALA A 508 -22.05 19.02 -45.96
C ALA A 508 -20.54 18.67 -46.16
N GLN A 509 -19.77 17.94 -45.33
CA GLN A 509 -19.82 17.22 -44.04
C GLN A 509 -18.38 16.68 -43.74
N HIS A 510 -18.17 16.08 -42.54
CA HIS A 510 -17.18 15.05 -42.12
C HIS A 510 -15.97 15.43 -41.20
N PHE A 511 -16.00 14.85 -39.97
CA PHE A 511 -14.86 14.41 -39.11
C PHE A 511 -14.18 13.15 -39.76
N PRO A 512 -12.94 12.64 -39.43
CA PRO A 512 -12.29 12.49 -38.10
C PRO A 512 -10.71 12.53 -38.01
N SER A 513 -10.17 12.42 -36.78
CA SER A 513 -8.89 11.79 -36.30
C SER A 513 -7.68 11.55 -37.23
N THR A 514 -6.45 11.98 -36.87
CA THR A 514 -5.24 11.12 -36.57
C THR A 514 -3.92 11.88 -36.27
N LYS A 515 -3.20 11.33 -35.28
CA LYS A 515 -1.75 11.23 -34.95
C LYS A 515 -0.62 11.96 -35.74
N THR A 516 0.36 12.39 -34.91
CA THR A 516 1.85 12.35 -35.00
C THR A 516 2.66 13.26 -35.94
N ALA A 517 3.59 14.02 -35.33
CA ALA A 517 5.05 14.16 -35.60
C ALA A 517 5.51 15.58 -35.19
N ALA A 518 6.32 15.78 -34.15
CA ALA A 518 7.79 15.66 -34.13
C ALA A 518 8.51 16.55 -35.17
N ARG A 519 9.24 17.56 -34.67
CA ARG A 519 10.44 18.22 -35.22
C ARG A 519 11.01 19.09 -34.09
N ASP A 520 12.07 18.64 -33.44
CA ASP A 520 13.49 18.94 -33.77
C ASP A 520 13.82 20.40 -33.50
N ASP A 521 14.37 20.65 -32.31
CA ASP A 521 15.72 21.21 -32.09
C ASP A 521 16.12 21.12 -30.60
#